data_AF-A0A2E5TPW1-F1
#
_entry.id   AF-A0A2E5TPW1-F1
#
_cell.length_a   1.000
_cell.length_b   1.000
_cell.length_c   1.000
_cell.angle_alpha   90.00
_cell.angle_beta   90.00
_cell.angle_gamma   90.00
#
_symmetry.space_group_name_H-M   'P 1'
#
loop_
_entity.id
_entity.type
_entity.pdbx_description
1 polymer ?
#
loop_
_entity_poly.entity_id
_entity_poly.type
_entity_poly.pdbx_seq_one_letter_code
_entity_poly.pdbx_strand_id
1 'polypeptide(L)'
;MATAIYGTRPFVSFSVDSRLATKPYNTKSVADATLFFYDATNMAYWYSIKQLSYFNRKAGFYTRAFLTGLIINNSFFQVFSLPYKEFGHGSRGRAFGIAPQYKLDNQDKIFDSYYSLFGDILFNVKEKTISETVKPNVSDIDVHSSVNTSDFDLIWYAGGANNLMYLSQRIDDRFYERNVTSVYDFLGFLSSKMAISHMDISYLNNIKQVYNQQGIDMSISDFKRYNGYAVLSSFTFWSFVDGWSRYLVSGIDYIQYNEFKQLRMPDVSMYLTSHGPSYRVQSGYKWSTKMQVPVAIEYVFKGETQFEYTVGLSKTWSALPLQTYSEIRLGEGFGLSQLVSINLPYFSKLGFGLDYYDFNNLFGERQIPSLKNGNNDLSLWVAYSFRQ
;
A
#
# COMPACT_ATOMS: atom_id res chain seq x y z
N MET A 1 15.86 22.12 31.72
CA MET A 1 15.83 20.98 30.79
C MET A 1 15.05 21.43 29.56
N ALA A 2 15.74 21.66 28.45
CA ALA A 2 15.10 22.04 27.20
C ALA A 2 14.40 20.81 26.61
N THR A 3 13.08 20.84 26.54
CA THR A 3 12.28 19.90 25.75
C THR A 3 12.66 20.11 24.30
N ALA A 4 13.48 19.20 23.77
CA ALA A 4 13.70 19.10 22.33
C ALA A 4 12.35 18.77 21.70
N ILE A 5 11.70 19.79 21.14
CA ILE A 5 10.61 19.61 20.17
C ILE A 5 11.30 19.02 18.95
N TYR A 6 11.44 17.69 18.93
CA TYR A 6 11.79 16.97 17.71
C TYR A 6 10.80 17.43 16.65
N GLY A 7 11.29 18.05 15.58
CA GLY A 7 10.48 18.39 14.42
C GLY A 7 9.94 17.11 13.82
N THR A 8 8.80 16.64 14.33
CA THR A 8 8.10 15.47 13.84
C THR A 8 7.65 15.77 12.42
N ARG A 9 7.94 14.84 11.49
CA ARG A 9 7.40 14.95 10.14
C ARG A 9 5.86 15.01 10.21
N PRO A 10 5.22 15.79 9.33
CA PRO A 10 3.80 16.11 9.40
C PRO A 10 2.92 14.86 9.28
N PHE A 11 1.81 14.88 10.03
CA PHE A 11 0.85 13.77 10.14
C PHE A 11 0.00 13.58 8.88
N VAL A 12 -0.06 14.58 7.98
CA VAL A 12 -0.80 14.51 6.72
C VAL A 12 0.12 14.88 5.56
N SER A 13 0.07 14.10 4.48
CA SER A 13 0.73 14.43 3.21
C SER A 13 -0.22 14.13 2.06
N PHE A 14 -0.62 15.16 1.30
CA PHE A 14 -1.36 14.97 0.05
C PHE A 14 -0.47 14.38 -1.04
N SER A 15 -1.01 13.74 -2.06
CA SER A 15 -0.30 13.50 -3.32
C SER A 15 -1.38 13.44 -4.38
N VAL A 16 -1.51 14.48 -5.20
CA VAL A 16 -2.32 14.39 -6.41
C VAL A 16 -1.41 14.09 -7.57
N ASP A 17 -1.64 12.93 -8.16
CA ASP A 17 -1.31 12.65 -9.55
C ASP A 17 -2.05 13.71 -10.38
N SER A 18 -1.31 14.67 -10.91
CA SER A 18 -1.87 15.82 -11.62
C SER A 18 -2.57 15.44 -12.93
N ARG A 19 -2.67 14.14 -13.27
CA ARG A 19 -3.03 13.65 -14.62
C ARG A 19 -2.09 14.17 -15.71
N LEU A 20 -0.99 14.84 -15.34
CA LEU A 20 0.07 15.29 -16.24
C LEU A 20 1.13 14.19 -16.45
N ALA A 21 0.98 13.04 -15.79
CA ALA A 21 1.74 11.83 -16.07
C ALA A 21 1.36 11.28 -17.46
N THR A 22 2.33 10.73 -18.18
CA THR A 22 2.11 10.08 -19.48
C THR A 22 1.16 8.87 -19.40
N LYS A 23 0.89 8.35 -18.18
CA LYS A 23 -0.07 7.28 -17.89
C LYS A 23 -0.82 7.57 -16.58
N PRO A 24 -2.11 7.91 -16.61
CA PRO A 24 -2.86 8.23 -15.39
C PRO A 24 -3.08 6.97 -14.53
N TYR A 25 -3.17 7.17 -13.21
CA TYR A 25 -3.46 6.13 -12.21
C TYR A 25 -2.36 5.04 -12.10
N ASN A 26 -1.11 5.44 -11.89
CA ASN A 26 -0.10 4.52 -11.39
C ASN A 26 -0.50 4.05 -9.97
N THR A 27 -0.34 2.76 -9.68
CA THR A 27 -0.60 2.18 -8.36
C THR A 27 0.01 2.94 -7.20
N LYS A 28 1.24 3.43 -7.37
CA LYS A 28 1.92 4.25 -6.36
C LYS A 28 1.17 5.54 -6.07
N SER A 29 0.76 6.26 -7.10
CA SER A 29 0.03 7.52 -6.95
C SER A 29 -1.34 7.30 -6.31
N VAL A 30 -2.05 6.23 -6.71
CA VAL A 30 -3.34 5.89 -6.11
C VAL A 30 -3.15 5.49 -4.64
N ALA A 31 -2.10 4.73 -4.29
CA ALA A 31 -1.77 4.39 -2.91
C ALA A 31 -1.54 5.63 -2.05
N ASP A 32 -0.74 6.57 -2.55
CA ASP A 32 -0.43 7.81 -1.84
C ASP A 32 -1.70 8.67 -1.67
N ALA A 33 -2.60 8.69 -2.65
CA ALA A 33 -3.90 9.34 -2.54
C ALA A 33 -4.81 8.65 -1.50
N THR A 34 -4.89 7.31 -1.52
CA THR A 34 -5.64 6.53 -0.51
C THR A 34 -5.14 6.83 0.90
N LEU A 35 -3.82 6.84 1.10
CA LEU A 35 -3.19 7.16 2.38
C LEU A 35 -3.41 8.60 2.82
N PHE A 36 -3.46 9.54 1.88
CA PHE A 36 -3.81 10.91 2.21
C PHE A 36 -5.23 11.01 2.77
N PHE A 37 -6.21 10.42 2.08
CA PHE A 37 -7.59 10.51 2.56
C PHE A 37 -7.75 9.81 3.91
N TYR A 38 -7.08 8.67 4.10
CA TYR A 38 -6.99 7.99 5.37
C TYR A 38 -6.43 8.90 6.48
N ASP A 39 -5.29 9.56 6.25
CA ASP A 39 -4.68 10.49 7.20
C ASP A 39 -5.58 11.69 7.51
N ALA A 40 -6.19 12.29 6.49
CA ALA A 40 -7.07 13.45 6.65
C ALA A 40 -8.28 13.10 7.52
N THR A 41 -8.86 11.92 7.31
CA THR A 41 -9.93 11.39 8.13
C THR A 41 -9.47 11.09 9.55
N ASN A 42 -8.33 10.41 9.73
CA ASN A 42 -7.75 10.13 11.05
C ASN A 42 -7.47 11.43 11.82
N MET A 43 -6.99 12.48 11.13
CA MET A 43 -6.74 13.79 11.74
C MET A 43 -8.04 14.49 12.15
N ALA A 44 -9.03 14.56 11.26
CA ALA A 44 -10.33 15.15 11.57
C ALA A 44 -10.98 14.44 12.77
N TYR A 45 -10.84 13.12 12.82
CA TYR A 45 -11.29 12.29 13.91
C TYR A 45 -10.55 12.60 15.23
N TRP A 46 -9.22 12.62 15.19
CA TRP A 46 -8.39 12.93 16.36
C TRP A 46 -8.71 14.32 16.93
N TYR A 47 -8.89 15.32 16.07
CA TYR A 47 -9.28 16.67 16.48
C TYR A 47 -10.66 16.69 17.15
N SER A 48 -11.65 16.01 16.55
CA SER A 48 -13.02 15.93 17.06
C SER A 48 -13.07 15.25 18.44
N ILE A 49 -12.33 14.15 18.59
CA ILE A 49 -12.16 13.45 19.86
C ILE A 49 -11.51 14.33 20.93
N LYS A 50 -10.44 15.04 20.56
CA LYS A 50 -9.71 15.88 21.51
C LYS A 50 -10.64 16.91 22.13
N GLN A 51 -11.54 17.48 21.33
CA GLN A 51 -12.58 18.39 21.80
C GLN A 51 -13.53 17.73 22.82
N LEU A 52 -14.02 16.51 22.54
CA LEU A 52 -14.88 15.77 23.48
C LEU A 52 -14.19 15.44 24.81
N SER A 53 -12.88 15.19 24.79
CA SER A 53 -12.10 14.83 25.97
C SER A 53 -11.95 15.96 27.00
N TYR A 54 -12.14 17.22 26.60
CA TYR A 54 -12.17 18.36 27.51
C TYR A 54 -13.40 18.36 28.43
N PHE A 55 -14.49 17.68 28.04
CA PHE A 55 -15.74 17.67 28.81
C PHE A 55 -15.79 16.59 29.90
N ASN A 56 -15.12 15.43 29.72
CA ASN A 56 -15.01 14.41 30.76
C ASN A 56 -13.78 13.50 30.51
N ARG A 57 -12.73 13.65 31.34
CA ARG A 57 -11.42 13.02 31.11
C ARG A 57 -11.43 11.49 31.20
N LYS A 58 -12.22 10.91 32.12
CA LYS A 58 -12.29 9.45 32.35
C LYS A 58 -13.27 8.77 31.39
N ALA A 59 -14.48 9.31 31.23
CA ALA A 59 -15.43 8.81 30.24
C ALA A 59 -14.87 8.99 28.82
N GLY A 60 -14.22 10.12 28.56
CA GLY A 60 -13.56 10.40 27.30
C GLY A 60 -12.51 9.35 26.93
N PHE A 61 -11.76 8.76 27.87
CA PHE A 61 -10.78 7.70 27.54
C PHE A 61 -11.41 6.40 27.04
N TYR A 62 -12.42 5.88 27.75
CA TYR A 62 -13.09 4.63 27.35
C TYR A 62 -14.00 4.83 26.13
N THR A 63 -14.72 5.95 26.08
CA THR A 63 -15.53 6.34 24.93
C THR A 63 -14.66 6.60 23.70
N ARG A 64 -13.43 7.14 23.87
CA ARG A 64 -12.40 7.21 22.80
C ARG A 64 -12.07 5.83 22.28
N ALA A 65 -11.55 4.92 23.12
CA ALA A 65 -11.12 3.60 22.67
C ALA A 65 -12.25 2.81 21.97
N PHE A 66 -13.46 2.87 22.54
CA PHE A 66 -14.62 2.13 22.04
C PHE A 66 -15.23 2.72 20.76
N LEU A 67 -15.50 4.04 20.71
CA LEU A 67 -16.03 4.67 19.50
C LEU A 67 -15.00 4.70 18.37
N THR A 68 -13.71 4.79 18.70
CA THR A 68 -12.63 4.73 17.70
C THR A 68 -12.54 3.36 17.08
N GLY A 69 -12.53 2.30 17.91
CA GLY A 69 -12.49 0.93 17.42
C GLY A 69 -13.73 0.56 16.57
N LEU A 70 -14.92 1.05 16.93
CA LEU A 70 -16.16 0.69 16.22
C LEU A 70 -16.41 1.51 14.95
N ILE A 71 -16.17 2.82 14.97
CA ILE A 71 -16.43 3.71 13.83
C ILE A 71 -15.35 3.53 12.76
N ILE A 72 -14.08 3.38 13.13
CA ILE A 72 -12.98 3.19 12.17
C ILE A 72 -13.07 1.84 11.46
N ASN A 73 -13.48 0.78 12.17
CA ASN A 73 -13.39 -0.59 11.67
C ASN A 73 -14.40 -0.93 10.55
N ASN A 74 -15.68 -0.54 10.69
CA ASN A 74 -16.69 -0.99 9.72
C ASN A 74 -16.90 -0.02 8.54
N SER A 75 -16.86 1.29 8.77
CA SER A 75 -17.25 2.27 7.75
C SER A 75 -16.05 2.91 7.05
N PHE A 76 -14.98 3.24 7.79
CA PHE A 76 -13.87 3.99 7.23
C PHE A 76 -12.85 3.12 6.50
N PHE A 77 -12.56 1.91 7.00
CA PHE A 77 -11.68 1.01 6.28
C PHE A 77 -12.27 0.65 4.91
N GLN A 78 -13.54 0.27 4.85
CA GLN A 78 -14.23 -0.06 3.61
C GLN A 78 -14.12 1.09 2.58
N VAL A 79 -14.32 2.35 3.00
CA VAL A 79 -14.25 3.51 2.11
C VAL A 79 -12.90 3.67 1.40
N PHE A 80 -11.79 3.30 2.04
CA PHE A 80 -10.45 3.47 1.47
C PHE A 80 -9.89 2.20 0.85
N SER A 81 -10.06 1.07 1.55
CA SER A 81 -9.47 -0.20 1.14
C SER A 81 -10.22 -0.84 0.00
N LEU A 82 -11.54 -0.72 -0.03
CA LEU A 82 -12.37 -1.39 -1.03
C LEU A 82 -12.12 -0.82 -2.44
N PRO A 83 -12.23 0.51 -2.69
CA PRO A 83 -11.90 1.05 -4.00
C PRO A 83 -10.42 0.82 -4.37
N TYR A 84 -9.52 0.79 -3.39
CA TYR A 84 -8.11 0.51 -3.65
C TYR A 84 -7.86 -0.97 -4.02
N LYS A 85 -8.56 -1.91 -3.38
CA LYS A 85 -8.59 -3.33 -3.74
C LYS A 85 -9.08 -3.49 -5.18
N GLU A 86 -10.21 -2.86 -5.53
CA GLU A 86 -10.75 -2.92 -6.90
C GLU A 86 -9.80 -2.32 -7.92
N PHE A 87 -9.20 -1.17 -7.60
CA PHE A 87 -8.16 -0.59 -8.45
C PHE A 87 -6.97 -1.54 -8.63
N GLY A 88 -6.67 -2.41 -7.66
CA GLY A 88 -5.70 -3.49 -7.82
C GLY A 88 -6.02 -4.38 -9.02
N HIS A 89 -7.24 -4.94 -9.08
CA HIS A 89 -7.72 -5.72 -10.23
C HIS A 89 -7.73 -4.90 -11.52
N GLY A 90 -8.29 -3.68 -11.47
CA GLY A 90 -8.41 -2.80 -12.63
C GLY A 90 -7.06 -2.36 -13.20
N SER A 91 -6.06 -2.13 -12.35
CA SER A 91 -4.69 -1.78 -12.77
C SER A 91 -4.00 -2.95 -13.46
N ARG A 92 -4.24 -4.20 -13.03
CA ARG A 92 -3.75 -5.39 -13.73
C ARG A 92 -4.45 -5.55 -15.08
N GLY A 93 -5.77 -5.43 -15.13
CA GLY A 93 -6.50 -5.41 -16.41
C GLY A 93 -5.94 -4.37 -17.39
N ARG A 94 -5.69 -3.16 -16.91
CA ARG A 94 -5.07 -2.08 -17.70
C ARG A 94 -3.66 -2.40 -18.20
N ALA A 95 -2.85 -3.06 -17.37
CA ALA A 95 -1.52 -3.51 -17.80
C ALA A 95 -1.62 -4.41 -19.04
N PHE A 96 -2.67 -5.24 -19.11
CA PHE A 96 -3.02 -6.11 -20.22
C PHE A 96 -3.86 -5.45 -21.33
N GLY A 97 -3.90 -4.11 -21.38
CA GLY A 97 -4.55 -3.35 -22.45
C GLY A 97 -6.05 -3.12 -22.26
N ILE A 98 -6.64 -3.56 -21.16
CA ILE A 98 -8.09 -3.51 -20.93
C ILE A 98 -8.49 -2.26 -20.14
N ALA A 99 -9.58 -1.59 -20.56
CA ALA A 99 -10.15 -0.50 -19.78
C ALA A 99 -10.88 -1.06 -18.53
N PRO A 100 -10.49 -0.67 -17.30
CA PRO A 100 -11.12 -1.20 -16.10
C PRO A 100 -12.53 -0.63 -15.92
N GLN A 101 -13.44 -1.49 -15.50
CA GLN A 101 -14.81 -1.14 -15.13
C GLN A 101 -15.09 -1.65 -13.72
N TYR A 102 -15.67 -0.80 -12.89
CA TYR A 102 -16.03 -1.13 -11.52
C TYR A 102 -17.55 -1.03 -11.33
N LYS A 103 -18.09 -1.84 -10.43
CA LYS A 103 -19.50 -1.84 -10.06
C LYS A 103 -19.66 -1.93 -8.56
N LEU A 104 -20.80 -1.44 -8.07
CA LEU A 104 -21.25 -1.66 -6.71
C LEU A 104 -22.38 -2.67 -6.75
N ASP A 105 -22.33 -3.67 -5.88
CA ASP A 105 -23.37 -4.66 -5.72
C ASP A 105 -24.65 -3.92 -5.32
N ASN A 106 -25.74 -4.13 -6.06
CA ASN A 106 -27.02 -3.37 -6.03
C ASN A 106 -27.12 -2.10 -6.89
N GLN A 107 -26.13 -1.78 -7.74
CA GLN A 107 -26.27 -0.70 -8.72
C GLN A 107 -25.86 -1.14 -10.12
N ASP A 108 -26.69 -0.84 -11.13
CA ASP A 108 -26.33 -1.00 -12.54
C ASP A 108 -25.31 0.06 -13.02
N LYS A 109 -24.87 0.94 -12.11
CA LYS A 109 -23.92 2.01 -12.39
C LYS A 109 -22.52 1.43 -12.54
N ILE A 110 -21.93 1.67 -13.71
CA ILE A 110 -20.54 1.34 -14.02
C ILE A 110 -19.67 2.59 -13.76
N PHE A 111 -18.54 2.37 -13.11
CA PHE A 111 -17.53 3.39 -12.86
C PHE A 111 -16.28 3.07 -13.68
N ASP A 112 -15.76 4.06 -14.41
CA ASP A 112 -14.59 3.87 -15.29
C ASP A 112 -13.26 4.27 -14.61
N SER A 113 -13.31 4.71 -13.36
CA SER A 113 -12.14 5.18 -12.63
C SER A 113 -12.19 4.88 -11.13
N TYR A 114 -10.99 4.78 -10.54
CA TYR A 114 -10.83 4.68 -9.08
C TYR A 114 -11.51 5.83 -8.34
N TYR A 115 -11.31 7.08 -8.79
CA TYR A 115 -11.84 8.26 -8.08
C TYR A 115 -13.37 8.35 -8.13
N SER A 116 -13.99 7.90 -9.24
CA SER A 116 -15.45 7.86 -9.34
C SER A 116 -16.03 6.78 -8.42
N LEU A 117 -15.41 5.60 -8.35
CA LEU A 117 -15.80 4.54 -7.41
C LEU A 117 -15.61 4.99 -5.95
N PHE A 118 -14.43 5.53 -5.65
CA PHE A 118 -14.09 6.04 -4.32
C PHE A 118 -15.06 7.14 -3.86
N GLY A 119 -15.36 8.11 -4.73
CA GLY A 119 -16.31 9.18 -4.42
C GLY A 119 -17.71 8.63 -4.11
N ASP A 120 -18.20 7.67 -4.90
CA ASP A 120 -19.51 7.07 -4.68
C ASP A 120 -19.58 6.33 -3.34
N ILE A 121 -18.58 5.48 -3.04
CA ILE A 121 -18.48 4.79 -1.75
C ILE A 121 -18.40 5.81 -0.59
N LEU A 122 -17.58 6.86 -0.72
CA LEU A 122 -17.42 7.90 0.30
C LEU A 122 -18.72 8.67 0.60
N PHE A 123 -19.59 8.87 -0.39
CA PHE A 123 -20.87 9.56 -0.17
C PHE A 123 -22.03 8.60 0.20
N ASN A 124 -21.86 7.29 -0.03
CA ASN A 124 -22.88 6.26 0.21
C ASN A 124 -22.51 5.26 1.33
N VAL A 125 -21.62 5.62 2.25
CA VAL A 125 -21.07 4.77 3.35
C VAL A 125 -22.12 4.03 4.20
N LYS A 126 -23.38 4.50 4.21
CA LYS A 126 -24.47 3.87 4.98
C LYS A 126 -24.95 2.55 4.37
N GLU A 127 -24.78 2.38 3.07
CA GLU A 127 -25.10 1.14 2.37
C GLU A 127 -23.87 0.25 2.47
N LYS A 128 -24.00 -0.97 3.01
CA LYS A 128 -22.91 -1.95 2.96
C LYS A 128 -22.55 -2.18 1.50
N THR A 129 -21.49 -1.54 1.06
CA THR A 129 -21.12 -1.54 -0.34
C THR A 129 -20.21 -2.73 -0.58
N ILE A 130 -20.67 -3.70 -1.35
CA ILE A 130 -19.79 -4.66 -1.99
C ILE A 130 -19.43 -4.02 -3.34
N SER A 131 -18.18 -4.12 -3.74
CA SER A 131 -17.75 -3.69 -5.06
C SER A 131 -17.08 -4.84 -5.78
N GLU A 132 -17.15 -4.79 -7.10
CA GLU A 132 -16.43 -5.69 -7.97
C GLU A 132 -15.79 -4.93 -9.12
N THR A 133 -14.65 -5.43 -9.56
CA THR A 133 -14.08 -5.08 -10.85
C THR A 133 -14.58 -6.08 -11.87
N VAL A 134 -15.19 -5.60 -12.95
CA VAL A 134 -15.67 -6.47 -14.03
C VAL A 134 -14.48 -7.18 -14.64
N LYS A 135 -14.46 -8.51 -14.53
CA LYS A 135 -13.41 -9.31 -15.17
C LYS A 135 -13.58 -9.23 -16.68
N PRO A 136 -12.54 -8.84 -17.43
CA PRO A 136 -12.60 -8.80 -18.89
C PRO A 136 -12.49 -10.19 -19.49
N ASN A 137 -12.90 -10.32 -20.76
CA ASN A 137 -12.66 -11.55 -21.50
C ASN A 137 -11.19 -11.62 -21.91
N VAL A 138 -10.63 -12.83 -21.93
CA VAL A 138 -9.24 -13.05 -22.37
C VAL A 138 -9.04 -12.61 -23.83
N SER A 139 -10.10 -12.65 -24.65
CA SER A 139 -10.09 -12.13 -26.03
C SER A 139 -9.83 -10.64 -26.14
N ASP A 140 -10.04 -9.88 -25.06
CA ASP A 140 -9.94 -8.43 -25.04
C ASP A 140 -8.54 -7.95 -24.63
N ILE A 141 -7.63 -8.89 -24.34
CA ILE A 141 -6.24 -8.59 -24.00
C ILE A 141 -5.52 -7.99 -25.21
N ASP A 142 -4.92 -6.82 -25.01
CA ASP A 142 -4.15 -6.08 -26.01
C ASP A 142 -2.75 -5.78 -25.46
N VAL A 143 -1.84 -6.75 -25.65
CA VAL A 143 -0.44 -6.69 -25.21
C VAL A 143 0.51 -7.01 -26.36
N HIS A 144 1.78 -6.66 -26.19
CA HIS A 144 2.81 -7.03 -27.13
C HIS A 144 2.95 -8.56 -27.25
N SER A 145 3.27 -9.07 -28.43
CA SER A 145 3.34 -10.51 -28.73
C SER A 145 4.40 -11.29 -27.94
N SER A 146 5.37 -10.59 -27.34
CA SER A 146 6.39 -11.20 -26.48
C SER A 146 5.92 -11.49 -25.05
N VAL A 147 4.73 -11.01 -24.68
CA VAL A 147 4.19 -11.10 -23.31
C VAL A 147 3.42 -12.40 -23.20
N ASN A 148 3.76 -13.23 -22.22
CA ASN A 148 2.97 -14.41 -21.90
C ASN A 148 1.69 -14.00 -21.17
N THR A 149 0.52 -14.38 -21.71
CA THR A 149 -0.78 -14.07 -21.15
C THR A 149 -1.40 -15.24 -20.37
N SER A 150 -0.72 -16.39 -20.28
CA SER A 150 -1.24 -17.58 -19.58
C SER A 150 -1.59 -17.30 -18.13
N ASP A 151 -0.85 -16.39 -17.48
CA ASP A 151 -0.99 -16.08 -16.06
C ASP A 151 -1.89 -14.86 -15.81
N PHE A 152 -2.54 -14.32 -16.85
CA PHE A 152 -3.42 -13.15 -16.75
C PHE A 152 -4.46 -13.31 -15.63
N ASP A 153 -5.16 -14.45 -15.60
CA ASP A 153 -6.21 -14.71 -14.63
C ASP A 153 -5.67 -14.66 -13.20
N LEU A 154 -4.55 -15.33 -12.95
CA LEU A 154 -3.88 -15.34 -11.66
C LEU A 154 -3.47 -13.93 -11.23
N ILE A 155 -2.79 -13.20 -12.10
CA ILE A 155 -2.34 -11.82 -11.84
C ILE A 155 -3.54 -10.91 -11.57
N TRP A 156 -4.62 -11.06 -12.32
CA TRP A 156 -5.84 -10.28 -12.15
C TRP A 156 -6.51 -10.59 -10.80
N TYR A 157 -6.76 -11.86 -10.48
CA TYR A 157 -7.39 -12.25 -9.20
C TYR A 157 -6.52 -11.90 -7.98
N ALA A 158 -5.19 -12.01 -8.11
CA ALA A 158 -4.26 -11.61 -7.06
C ALA A 158 -4.16 -10.07 -6.90
N GLY A 159 -4.48 -9.32 -7.96
CA GLY A 159 -4.28 -7.88 -8.07
C GLY A 159 -4.82 -7.09 -6.87
N GLY A 160 -6.06 -7.36 -6.43
CA GLY A 160 -6.66 -6.65 -5.31
C GLY A 160 -5.96 -6.85 -3.97
N ALA A 161 -5.61 -8.09 -3.61
CA ALA A 161 -4.89 -8.35 -2.38
C ALA A 161 -3.43 -7.91 -2.45
N ASN A 162 -2.74 -8.12 -3.58
CA ASN A 162 -1.38 -7.60 -3.77
C ASN A 162 -1.34 -6.08 -3.62
N ASN A 163 -2.39 -5.39 -4.09
CA ASN A 163 -2.49 -3.95 -3.93
C ASN A 163 -2.66 -3.57 -2.45
N LEU A 164 -3.54 -4.22 -1.70
CA LEU A 164 -3.68 -4.00 -0.26
C LEU A 164 -2.40 -4.35 0.53
N MET A 165 -1.66 -5.39 0.13
CA MET A 165 -0.34 -5.68 0.71
C MET A 165 0.63 -4.54 0.45
N TYR A 166 0.63 -3.99 -0.76
CA TYR A 166 1.40 -2.79 -1.07
C TYR A 166 0.96 -1.58 -0.24
N LEU A 167 -0.34 -1.36 0.00
CA LEU A 167 -0.81 -0.32 0.92
C LEU A 167 -0.23 -0.51 2.33
N SER A 168 -0.25 -1.74 2.85
CA SER A 168 0.32 -2.03 4.17
C SER A 168 1.82 -1.73 4.25
N GLN A 169 2.55 -2.01 3.17
CA GLN A 169 3.97 -1.68 3.03
C GLN A 169 4.18 -0.16 3.07
N ARG A 170 3.33 0.60 2.36
CA ARG A 170 3.38 2.07 2.34
C ARG A 170 3.05 2.68 3.71
N ILE A 171 2.14 2.09 4.48
CA ILE A 171 1.86 2.52 5.87
C ILE A 171 3.11 2.34 6.74
N ASP A 172 3.76 1.17 6.65
CA ASP A 172 5.01 0.89 7.37
C ASP A 172 6.16 1.82 6.95
N ASP A 173 6.39 2.02 5.65
CA ASP A 173 7.40 2.95 5.15
C ASP A 173 7.17 4.38 5.68
N ARG A 174 5.91 4.81 5.75
CA ARG A 174 5.55 6.13 6.33
C ARG A 174 5.81 6.18 7.82
N PHE A 175 5.52 5.10 8.55
CA PHE A 175 5.81 5.01 9.98
C PHE A 175 7.33 5.13 10.22
N TYR A 176 8.14 4.40 9.46
CA TYR A 176 9.59 4.51 9.50
C TYR A 176 10.08 5.93 9.16
N GLU A 177 9.59 6.49 8.05
CA GLU A 177 9.96 7.83 7.62
C GLU A 177 9.61 8.92 8.65
N ARG A 178 8.44 8.81 9.29
CA ARG A 178 7.97 9.75 10.33
C ARG A 178 8.63 9.51 11.69
N ASN A 179 9.15 8.31 11.94
CA ASN A 179 9.57 7.77 13.25
C ASN A 179 8.44 7.68 14.30
N VAL A 180 7.22 8.06 13.94
CA VAL A 180 6.06 8.09 14.83
C VAL A 180 4.80 7.83 14.03
N THR A 181 3.87 7.10 14.63
CA THR A 181 2.51 6.86 14.10
C THR A 181 1.53 6.85 15.27
N SER A 182 0.22 6.77 14.99
CA SER A 182 -0.80 6.66 16.04
C SER A 182 -1.29 5.22 16.20
N VAL A 183 -1.74 4.86 17.40
CA VAL A 183 -2.46 3.59 17.64
C VAL A 183 -3.68 3.40 16.73
N TYR A 184 -4.25 4.50 16.24
CA TYR A 184 -5.39 4.49 15.32
C TYR A 184 -5.03 3.97 13.91
N ASP A 185 -3.75 3.98 13.54
CA ASP A 185 -3.28 3.46 12.24
C ASP A 185 -3.24 1.93 12.21
N PHE A 186 -3.34 1.27 13.38
CA PHE A 186 -3.21 -0.19 13.49
C PHE A 186 -4.24 -0.95 12.65
N LEU A 187 -5.50 -0.50 12.67
CA LEU A 187 -6.56 -1.21 11.94
C LEU A 187 -6.34 -1.10 10.43
N GLY A 188 -5.97 0.07 9.92
CA GLY A 188 -5.66 0.26 8.50
C GLY A 188 -4.44 -0.57 8.06
N PHE A 189 -3.42 -0.62 8.90
CA PHE A 189 -2.25 -1.48 8.70
C PHE A 189 -2.65 -2.97 8.68
N LEU A 190 -3.27 -3.49 9.74
CA LEU A 190 -3.53 -4.91 9.93
C LEU A 190 -4.49 -5.46 8.87
N SER A 191 -5.57 -4.74 8.58
CA SER A 191 -6.57 -5.14 7.58
C SER A 191 -5.96 -5.21 6.17
N SER A 192 -5.12 -4.25 5.81
CA SER A 192 -4.35 -4.27 4.56
C SER A 192 -3.33 -5.40 4.55
N LYS A 193 -2.65 -5.66 5.68
CA LYS A 193 -1.64 -6.73 5.86
C LYS A 193 -2.26 -8.14 5.91
N MET A 194 -3.57 -8.24 6.19
CA MET A 194 -4.36 -9.48 6.21
C MET A 194 -5.24 -9.66 4.96
N ALA A 195 -5.04 -8.86 3.90
CA ALA A 195 -5.93 -8.87 2.74
C ALA A 195 -6.05 -10.23 2.03
N ILE A 196 -4.98 -11.05 1.99
CA ILE A 196 -5.06 -12.41 1.43
C ILE A 196 -5.98 -13.28 2.31
N SER A 197 -5.87 -13.14 3.63
CA SER A 197 -6.70 -13.90 4.58
C SER A 197 -8.19 -13.54 4.51
N HIS A 198 -8.49 -12.29 4.16
CA HIS A 198 -9.85 -11.76 4.02
C HIS A 198 -10.35 -11.68 2.57
N MET A 199 -9.58 -12.18 1.61
CA MET A 199 -10.00 -12.21 0.21
C MET A 199 -11.21 -13.13 0.03
N ASP A 200 -12.07 -12.79 -0.93
CA ASP A 200 -13.21 -13.60 -1.34
C ASP A 200 -12.78 -15.02 -1.70
N ILE A 201 -13.52 -16.02 -1.19
CA ILE A 201 -13.20 -17.44 -1.37
C ILE A 201 -13.21 -17.83 -2.86
N SER A 202 -14.07 -17.20 -3.67
CA SER A 202 -14.10 -17.39 -5.12
C SER A 202 -12.77 -17.01 -5.78
N TYR A 203 -12.17 -15.87 -5.41
CA TYR A 203 -10.87 -15.46 -5.93
C TYR A 203 -9.76 -16.39 -5.47
N LEU A 204 -9.73 -16.78 -4.19
CA LEU A 204 -8.75 -17.75 -3.70
C LEU A 204 -8.88 -19.12 -4.39
N ASN A 205 -10.09 -19.54 -4.74
CA ASN A 205 -10.31 -20.77 -5.50
C ASN A 205 -9.76 -20.67 -6.93
N ASN A 206 -9.97 -19.53 -7.61
CA ASN A 206 -9.41 -19.33 -8.95
C ASN A 206 -7.87 -19.32 -8.92
N ILE A 207 -7.28 -18.59 -7.98
CA ILE A 207 -5.82 -18.56 -7.78
C ILE A 207 -5.30 -19.97 -7.50
N LYS A 208 -5.94 -20.71 -6.58
CA LYS A 208 -5.62 -22.10 -6.29
C LYS A 208 -5.68 -22.99 -7.54
N GLN A 209 -6.71 -22.84 -8.37
CA GLN A 209 -6.86 -23.65 -9.58
C GLN A 209 -5.71 -23.42 -10.55
N VAL A 210 -5.32 -22.16 -10.77
CA VAL A 210 -4.17 -21.83 -11.64
C VAL A 210 -2.87 -22.37 -11.05
N TYR A 211 -2.62 -22.17 -9.75
CA TYR A 211 -1.45 -22.75 -9.08
C TYR A 211 -1.39 -24.27 -9.18
N ASN A 212 -2.51 -24.97 -8.98
CA ASN A 212 -2.54 -26.42 -9.13
C ASN A 212 -2.27 -26.88 -10.56
N GLN A 213 -2.73 -26.13 -11.57
CA GLN A 213 -2.42 -26.38 -12.98
C GLN A 213 -0.93 -26.20 -13.29
N GLN A 214 -0.28 -25.25 -12.60
CA GLN A 214 1.18 -25.04 -12.64
C GLN A 214 1.97 -26.02 -11.75
N GLY A 215 1.31 -26.96 -11.07
CA GLY A 215 1.95 -27.93 -10.18
C GLY A 215 2.30 -27.40 -8.78
N ILE A 216 1.81 -26.21 -8.42
CA ILE A 216 1.98 -25.59 -7.10
C ILE A 216 0.80 -25.99 -6.22
N ASP A 217 0.94 -27.05 -5.43
CA ASP A 217 -0.14 -27.54 -4.56
C ASP A 217 -0.49 -26.53 -3.46
N MET A 218 -1.62 -25.82 -3.60
CA MET A 218 -2.04 -24.80 -2.64
C MET A 218 -3.47 -25.05 -2.14
N SER A 219 -3.65 -24.93 -0.83
CA SER A 219 -4.96 -24.95 -0.18
C SER A 219 -5.41 -23.53 0.21
N ILE A 220 -6.71 -23.33 0.45
CA ILE A 220 -7.20 -22.05 1.00
C ILE A 220 -6.58 -21.77 2.37
N SER A 221 -6.44 -22.81 3.21
CA SER A 221 -5.81 -22.67 4.52
C SER A 221 -4.33 -22.30 4.42
N ASP A 222 -3.62 -22.78 3.39
CA ASP A 222 -2.23 -22.39 3.12
C ASP A 222 -2.12 -20.88 2.88
N PHE A 223 -2.97 -20.29 2.04
CA PHE A 223 -2.97 -18.83 1.81
C PHE A 223 -3.10 -18.03 3.11
N LYS A 224 -4.09 -18.39 3.93
CA LYS A 224 -4.35 -17.70 5.21
C LYS A 224 -3.20 -17.90 6.20
N ARG A 225 -2.66 -19.12 6.27
CA ARG A 225 -1.55 -19.45 7.17
C ARG A 225 -0.28 -18.68 6.80
N TYR A 226 0.08 -18.67 5.52
CA TYR A 226 1.27 -17.95 5.05
C TYR A 226 1.12 -16.43 5.22
N ASN A 227 -0.08 -15.88 4.98
CA ASN A 227 -0.32 -14.47 5.24
C ASN A 227 -0.23 -14.14 6.74
N GLY A 228 -0.74 -15.03 7.61
CA GLY A 228 -0.56 -14.92 9.07
C GLY A 228 0.90 -14.95 9.50
N TYR A 229 1.74 -15.78 8.89
CA TYR A 229 3.19 -15.79 9.16
C TYR A 229 3.86 -14.47 8.79
N ALA A 230 3.49 -13.85 7.66
CA ALA A 230 4.00 -12.53 7.28
C ALA A 230 3.62 -11.45 8.31
N VAL A 231 2.38 -11.47 8.81
CA VAL A 231 1.93 -10.54 9.86
C VAL A 231 2.73 -10.73 11.15
N LEU A 232 2.82 -11.96 11.65
CA LEU A 232 3.51 -12.26 12.91
C LEU A 232 5.02 -12.02 12.85
N SER A 233 5.61 -12.11 11.65
CA SER A 233 7.04 -11.85 11.43
C SER A 233 7.36 -10.37 11.21
N SER A 234 6.36 -9.50 11.10
CA SER A 234 6.53 -8.06 10.89
C SER A 234 6.74 -7.33 12.21
N PHE A 235 7.85 -6.61 12.37
CA PHE A 235 8.09 -5.84 13.60
C PHE A 235 7.14 -4.65 13.76
N THR A 236 6.63 -4.09 12.67
CA THR A 236 5.61 -3.04 12.73
C THR A 236 4.33 -3.54 13.40
N PHE A 237 3.93 -4.80 13.17
CA PHE A 237 2.79 -5.41 13.88
C PHE A 237 2.99 -5.40 15.39
N TRP A 238 4.15 -5.86 15.87
CA TRP A 238 4.46 -5.87 17.30
C TRP A 238 4.59 -4.47 17.90
N SER A 239 5.08 -3.51 17.11
CA SER A 239 5.11 -2.09 17.50
C SER A 239 3.71 -1.54 17.76
N PHE A 240 2.72 -1.94 16.95
CA PHE A 240 1.32 -1.60 17.19
C PHE A 240 0.73 -2.29 18.42
N VAL A 241 1.03 -3.57 18.64
CA VAL A 241 0.58 -4.30 19.83
C VAL A 241 1.09 -3.64 21.11
N ASP A 242 2.39 -3.31 21.17
CA ASP A 242 2.98 -2.56 22.28
C ASP A 242 2.35 -1.16 22.43
N GLY A 243 2.16 -0.46 21.31
CA GLY A 243 1.45 0.82 21.25
C GLY A 243 0.07 0.80 21.90
N TRP A 244 -0.77 -0.17 21.50
CA TRP A 244 -2.10 -0.36 22.07
C TRP A 244 -2.06 -0.70 23.56
N SER A 245 -1.11 -1.53 23.99
CA SER A 245 -0.92 -1.84 25.42
C SER A 245 -0.62 -0.58 26.23
N ARG A 246 0.32 0.26 25.78
CA ARG A 246 0.64 1.55 26.42
C ARG A 246 -0.52 2.53 26.37
N TYR A 247 -1.29 2.54 25.29
CA TYR A 247 -2.49 3.36 25.19
C TYR A 247 -3.52 2.95 26.25
N LEU A 248 -3.81 1.64 26.40
CA LEU A 248 -4.76 1.13 27.38
C LEU A 248 -4.36 1.43 28.83
N VAL A 249 -3.06 1.33 29.15
CA VAL A 249 -2.55 1.51 30.52
C VAL A 249 -2.31 2.99 30.87
N SER A 250 -1.74 3.77 29.95
CA SER A 250 -1.22 5.11 30.24
C SER A 250 -1.83 6.22 29.38
N GLY A 251 -2.69 5.88 28.41
CA GLY A 251 -3.30 6.84 27.49
C GLY A 251 -2.36 7.43 26.45
N ILE A 252 -1.20 6.82 26.23
CA ILE A 252 -0.22 7.24 25.22
C ILE A 252 -0.70 6.74 23.85
N ASP A 253 -1.09 7.65 22.96
CA ASP A 253 -1.73 7.36 21.66
C ASP A 253 -0.76 7.35 20.47
N TYR A 254 0.52 7.65 20.70
CA TYR A 254 1.58 7.60 19.70
C TYR A 254 2.46 6.36 19.90
N ILE A 255 3.01 5.88 18.79
CA ILE A 255 3.91 4.73 18.72
C ILE A 255 5.18 5.23 18.05
N GLN A 256 6.34 4.95 18.64
CA GLN A 256 7.63 5.21 18.02
C GLN A 256 8.07 4.02 17.19
N TYR A 257 8.71 4.29 16.05
CA TYR A 257 9.23 3.23 15.21
C TYR A 257 10.41 2.53 15.90
N ASN A 258 10.43 1.19 15.83
CA ASN A 258 11.48 0.39 16.43
C ASN A 258 12.73 0.38 15.53
N GLU A 259 13.79 1.08 15.96
CA GLU A 259 15.11 1.04 15.33
C GLU A 259 16.14 0.47 16.31
N PHE A 260 17.06 -0.38 15.84
CA PHE A 260 18.24 -0.80 16.64
C PHE A 260 19.51 -0.31 15.97
N LYS A 261 20.24 0.59 16.64
CA LYS A 261 21.48 1.17 16.09
C LYS A 261 21.30 1.69 14.65
N GLN A 262 20.22 2.43 14.39
CA GLN A 262 19.83 2.97 13.07
C GLN A 262 19.41 1.93 12.02
N LEU A 263 19.34 0.65 12.37
CA LEU A 263 18.75 -0.38 11.54
C LEU A 263 17.22 -0.38 11.73
N ARG A 264 16.51 -0.29 10.62
CA ARG A 264 15.06 -0.50 10.54
C ARG A 264 14.77 -1.97 10.86
N MET A 265 13.90 -2.23 11.83
CA MET A 265 13.46 -3.60 12.09
C MET A 265 12.77 -4.19 10.86
N PRO A 266 12.94 -5.50 10.59
CA PRO A 266 12.42 -6.09 9.37
C PRO A 266 10.89 -6.18 9.40
N ASP A 267 10.29 -5.93 8.25
CA ASP A 267 8.86 -6.11 8.03
C ASP A 267 8.63 -7.06 6.84
N VAL A 268 7.63 -7.93 6.95
CA VAL A 268 7.42 -9.04 5.99
C VAL A 268 6.05 -8.90 5.34
N SER A 269 5.99 -8.81 4.03
CA SER A 269 4.75 -8.82 3.24
C SER A 269 4.66 -10.12 2.45
N MET A 270 3.45 -10.66 2.30
CA MET A 270 3.20 -11.80 1.41
C MET A 270 2.55 -11.30 0.12
N TYR A 271 3.01 -11.76 -1.03
CA TYR A 271 2.37 -11.51 -2.32
C TYR A 271 2.00 -12.82 -3.01
N LEU A 272 1.08 -12.74 -3.95
CA LEU A 272 0.70 -13.84 -4.84
C LEU A 272 1.16 -13.48 -6.25
N THR A 273 2.07 -14.27 -6.83
CA THR A 273 2.68 -13.98 -8.15
C THR A 273 2.46 -15.12 -9.13
N SER A 274 2.79 -14.95 -10.41
CA SER A 274 2.67 -16.02 -11.41
C SER A 274 3.52 -17.25 -11.07
N HIS A 275 4.66 -17.03 -10.41
CA HIS A 275 5.61 -18.06 -9.99
C HIS A 275 5.23 -18.77 -8.69
N GLY A 276 4.27 -18.22 -7.94
CA GLY A 276 3.82 -18.73 -6.65
C GLY A 276 3.71 -17.64 -5.57
N PRO A 277 3.33 -17.99 -4.33
CA PRO A 277 3.35 -17.06 -3.22
C PRO A 277 4.78 -16.67 -2.83
N SER A 278 5.00 -15.37 -2.58
CA SER A 278 6.30 -14.81 -2.19
C SER A 278 6.24 -14.14 -0.82
N TYR A 279 7.40 -14.09 -0.14
CA TYR A 279 7.62 -13.20 0.99
C TYR A 279 8.61 -12.11 0.59
N ARG A 280 8.21 -10.86 0.82
CA ARG A 280 9.07 -9.68 0.74
C ARG A 280 9.45 -9.24 2.14
N VAL A 281 10.72 -9.34 2.48
CA VAL A 281 11.29 -8.84 3.73
C VAL A 281 11.95 -7.49 3.45
N GLN A 282 11.51 -6.44 4.11
CA GLN A 282 12.08 -5.10 3.96
C GLN A 282 12.71 -4.60 5.26
N SER A 283 13.79 -3.84 5.11
CA SER A 283 14.55 -3.21 6.19
C SER A 283 15.25 -1.97 5.61
N GLY A 284 16.27 -1.47 6.29
CA GLY A 284 17.04 -0.32 5.86
C GLY A 284 17.96 0.20 6.94
N TYR A 285 18.96 0.98 6.54
CA TYR A 285 19.91 1.60 7.44
C TYR A 285 19.83 3.12 7.35
N LYS A 286 19.70 3.78 8.51
CA LYS A 286 19.59 5.24 8.62
C LYS A 286 20.94 5.85 8.96
N TRP A 287 21.75 6.06 7.93
CA TRP A 287 23.08 6.68 8.06
C TRP A 287 23.04 8.04 8.78
N SER A 288 21.98 8.82 8.56
CA SER A 288 21.70 10.05 9.31
C SER A 288 20.21 10.39 9.26
N THR A 289 19.80 11.47 9.94
CA THR A 289 18.43 12.03 9.80
C THR A 289 18.10 12.49 8.38
N LYS A 290 19.10 12.62 7.51
CA LYS A 290 18.99 13.10 6.12
C LYS A 290 19.35 12.04 5.09
N MET A 291 19.79 10.85 5.49
CA MET A 291 20.22 9.81 4.56
C MET A 291 19.84 8.44 5.10
N GLN A 292 19.13 7.67 4.28
CA GLN A 292 18.72 6.29 4.58
C GLN A 292 18.91 5.41 3.35
N VAL A 293 19.23 4.15 3.60
CA VAL A 293 19.46 3.10 2.61
C VAL A 293 18.43 2.01 2.84
N PRO A 294 17.23 2.09 2.24
CA PRO A 294 16.27 0.99 2.30
C PRO A 294 16.79 -0.22 1.52
N VAL A 295 16.48 -1.40 2.04
CA VAL A 295 16.79 -2.68 1.41
C VAL A 295 15.60 -3.61 1.51
N ALA A 296 15.38 -4.45 0.51
CA ALA A 296 14.42 -5.53 0.60
C ALA A 296 14.89 -6.76 -0.18
N ILE A 297 14.41 -7.91 0.25
CA ILE A 297 14.59 -9.19 -0.46
C ILE A 297 13.21 -9.79 -0.61
N GLU A 298 12.90 -10.26 -1.80
CA GLU A 298 11.68 -11.01 -2.08
C GLU A 298 12.01 -12.38 -2.62
N TYR A 299 11.32 -13.40 -2.11
CA TYR A 299 11.55 -14.79 -2.44
C TYR A 299 10.23 -15.54 -2.63
N VAL A 300 10.09 -16.23 -3.76
CA VAL A 300 8.98 -17.17 -4.00
C VAL A 300 9.28 -18.46 -3.25
N PHE A 301 8.58 -18.66 -2.13
CA PHE A 301 8.87 -19.76 -1.20
C PHE A 301 8.18 -21.07 -1.56
N LYS A 302 7.28 -21.05 -2.54
CA LYS A 302 6.57 -22.24 -3.03
C LYS A 302 6.19 -22.02 -4.49
N GLY A 303 6.65 -22.90 -5.38
CA GLY A 303 6.48 -22.76 -6.83
C GLY A 303 7.81 -22.62 -7.55
N GLU A 304 7.84 -21.83 -8.62
CA GLU A 304 9.07 -21.53 -9.35
C GLU A 304 9.95 -20.58 -8.52
N THR A 305 11.19 -21.02 -8.26
CA THR A 305 12.08 -20.30 -7.34
C THR A 305 12.59 -19.03 -8.01
N GLN A 306 12.14 -17.90 -7.50
CA GLN A 306 12.56 -16.57 -7.93
C GLN A 306 13.02 -15.72 -6.73
N PHE A 307 14.06 -14.91 -6.95
CA PHE A 307 14.59 -13.96 -5.98
C PHE A 307 14.66 -12.55 -6.57
N GLU A 308 14.26 -11.56 -5.79
CA GLU A 308 14.42 -10.14 -6.11
C GLU A 308 15.11 -9.42 -4.95
N TYR A 309 16.13 -8.62 -5.26
CA TYR A 309 16.85 -7.76 -4.33
C TYR A 309 16.53 -6.32 -4.66
N THR A 310 16.13 -5.54 -3.66
CA THR A 310 15.91 -4.10 -3.79
C THR A 310 16.90 -3.36 -2.91
N VAL A 311 17.59 -2.38 -3.46
CA VAL A 311 18.44 -1.45 -2.71
C VAL A 311 18.11 -0.03 -3.14
N GLY A 312 17.90 0.85 -2.18
CA GLY A 312 17.67 2.26 -2.44
C GLY A 312 18.53 3.20 -1.63
N LEU A 313 18.46 4.47 -1.99
CA LEU A 313 19.12 5.58 -1.32
C LEU A 313 18.16 6.77 -1.31
N SER A 314 17.77 7.23 -0.11
CA SER A 314 17.02 8.47 0.08
C SER A 314 17.93 9.49 0.75
N LYS A 315 17.97 10.70 0.19
CA LYS A 315 18.80 11.80 0.69
C LYS A 315 18.04 13.12 0.70
N THR A 316 18.04 13.80 1.84
CA THR A 316 17.56 15.18 1.99
C THR A 316 18.76 16.12 1.96
N TRP A 317 18.80 17.01 0.99
CA TRP A 317 19.87 17.98 0.81
C TRP A 317 19.66 19.15 1.75
N SER A 318 20.74 19.66 2.37
CA SER A 318 20.62 20.74 3.36
C SER A 318 20.72 22.13 2.73
N ALA A 319 21.52 22.25 1.67
CA ALA A 319 21.74 23.50 0.96
C ALA A 319 20.60 23.85 -0.01
N LEU A 320 19.78 22.86 -0.36
CA LEU A 320 18.66 23.00 -1.29
C LEU A 320 17.43 22.40 -0.62
N PRO A 321 16.20 22.92 -0.87
CA PRO A 321 14.96 22.32 -0.38
C PRO A 321 14.63 21.03 -1.15
N LEU A 322 15.60 20.15 -1.37
CA LEU A 322 15.55 19.01 -2.26
C LEU A 322 15.63 17.69 -1.47
N GLN A 323 14.85 16.72 -1.88
CA GLN A 323 14.97 15.32 -1.48
C GLN A 323 15.10 14.46 -2.74
N THR A 324 16.02 13.51 -2.74
CA THR A 324 16.20 12.57 -3.84
C THR A 324 16.02 11.15 -3.32
N TYR A 325 15.43 10.29 -4.14
CA TYR A 325 15.32 8.86 -3.90
C TYR A 325 15.71 8.11 -5.16
N SER A 326 16.58 7.11 -5.01
CA SER A 326 16.97 6.19 -6.08
C SER A 326 16.82 4.77 -5.56
N GLU A 327 16.30 3.87 -6.36
CA GLU A 327 16.13 2.47 -6.01
C GLU A 327 16.39 1.60 -7.24
N ILE A 328 17.12 0.51 -7.05
CA ILE A 328 17.37 -0.50 -8.06
C ILE A 328 16.81 -1.82 -7.55
N ARG A 329 16.19 -2.58 -8.45
CA ARG A 329 15.67 -3.93 -8.22
C ARG A 329 16.38 -4.88 -9.18
N LEU A 330 16.93 -5.96 -8.63
CA LEU A 330 17.68 -6.98 -9.37
C LEU A 330 17.09 -8.36 -9.09
N GLY A 331 17.00 -9.19 -10.11
CA GLY A 331 16.48 -10.55 -10.03
C GLY A 331 16.47 -11.13 -11.44
N GLU A 332 15.36 -11.74 -11.83
CA GLU A 332 15.14 -12.17 -13.22
C GLU A 332 14.88 -11.01 -14.19
N GLY A 333 14.61 -9.82 -13.67
CA GLY A 333 14.45 -8.59 -14.43
C GLY A 333 15.09 -7.40 -13.74
N PHE A 334 15.17 -6.27 -14.46
CA PHE A 334 15.73 -5.02 -13.94
C PHE A 334 14.63 -4.01 -13.62
N GLY A 335 14.64 -3.48 -12.39
CA GLY A 335 13.76 -2.38 -12.00
C GLY A 335 14.56 -1.16 -11.56
N LEU A 336 14.06 0.03 -11.88
CA LEU A 336 14.65 1.29 -11.42
C LEU A 336 13.53 2.23 -10.97
N SER A 337 13.75 2.94 -9.87
CA SER A 337 12.91 4.05 -9.45
C SER A 337 13.77 5.25 -9.09
N GLN A 338 13.49 6.39 -9.69
CA GLN A 338 14.11 7.67 -9.35
C GLN A 338 13.02 8.66 -8.98
N LEU A 339 13.25 9.41 -7.91
CA LEU A 339 12.39 10.50 -7.48
C LEU A 339 13.25 11.69 -7.07
N VAL A 340 12.85 12.86 -7.52
CA VAL A 340 13.37 14.15 -7.07
C VAL A 340 12.19 14.95 -6.55
N SER A 341 12.30 15.46 -5.34
CA SER A 341 11.25 16.26 -4.74
C SER A 341 11.77 17.56 -4.16
N ILE A 342 11.00 18.62 -4.35
CA ILE A 342 11.30 19.97 -3.92
C ILE A 342 10.28 20.33 -2.83
N ASN A 343 10.76 20.68 -1.64
CA ASN A 343 9.93 21.28 -0.60
C ASN A 343 9.63 22.73 -1.01
N LEU A 344 8.36 23.03 -1.14
CA LEU A 344 7.84 24.34 -1.49
C LEU A 344 7.43 25.10 -0.21
N PRO A 345 7.23 26.42 -0.27
CA PRO A 345 6.66 27.19 0.83
C PRO A 345 5.28 26.65 1.26
N TYR A 346 4.81 27.08 2.45
CA TYR A 346 3.51 26.70 3.00
C TYR A 346 3.32 25.19 3.11
N PHE A 347 4.38 24.49 3.55
CA PHE A 347 4.35 23.06 3.80
C PHE A 347 4.05 22.21 2.55
N SER A 348 4.17 22.72 1.34
CA SER A 348 3.97 21.90 0.14
C SER A 348 5.26 21.20 -0.32
N LYS A 349 5.15 20.17 -1.15
CA LYS A 349 6.28 19.46 -1.77
C LYS A 349 5.86 18.94 -3.15
N LEU A 350 6.64 19.28 -4.16
CA LEU A 350 6.46 18.82 -5.54
C LEU A 350 7.49 17.74 -5.86
N GLY A 351 7.05 16.60 -6.37
CA GLY A 351 7.87 15.46 -6.74
C GLY A 351 7.78 15.15 -8.23
N PHE A 352 8.90 14.77 -8.81
CA PHE A 352 9.03 14.23 -10.15
C PHE A 352 9.67 12.86 -10.04
N GLY A 353 9.10 11.86 -10.69
CA GLY A 353 9.65 10.52 -10.65
C GLY A 353 9.62 9.80 -11.98
N LEU A 354 10.49 8.82 -12.05
CA LEU A 354 10.69 7.92 -13.18
C LEU A 354 10.78 6.51 -12.61
N ASP A 355 9.94 5.62 -13.11
CA ASP A 355 9.96 4.20 -12.76
C ASP A 355 10.15 3.38 -14.04
N TYR A 356 11.19 2.55 -14.08
CA TYR A 356 11.37 1.51 -15.08
C TYR A 356 10.93 0.18 -14.49
N TYR A 357 10.00 -0.47 -15.17
CA TYR A 357 9.42 -1.76 -14.80
C TYR A 357 9.86 -2.82 -15.79
N ASP A 358 10.09 -4.01 -15.28
CA ASP A 358 10.32 -5.23 -16.04
C ASP A 358 9.36 -6.29 -15.49
N PHE A 359 8.44 -6.75 -16.33
CA PHE A 359 7.38 -7.68 -15.99
C PHE A 359 7.90 -9.04 -15.50
N ASN A 360 9.14 -9.39 -15.86
CA ASN A 360 9.75 -10.63 -15.41
C ASN A 360 10.17 -10.56 -13.94
N ASN A 361 10.32 -9.37 -13.34
CA ASN A 361 10.54 -9.28 -11.89
C ASN A 361 9.24 -9.19 -11.10
N LEU A 362 9.29 -9.67 -9.86
CA LEU A 362 8.14 -9.79 -8.96
C LEU A 362 7.44 -8.44 -8.75
N PHE A 363 8.22 -7.35 -8.59
CA PHE A 363 7.64 -6.01 -8.46
C PHE A 363 6.92 -5.54 -9.72
N GLY A 364 7.51 -5.78 -10.89
CA GLY A 364 7.01 -5.40 -12.20
C GLY A 364 5.72 -6.11 -12.54
N GLU A 365 5.62 -7.42 -12.32
CA GLU A 365 4.37 -8.18 -12.47
C GLU A 365 3.20 -7.50 -11.73
N ARG A 366 3.45 -7.09 -10.48
CA ARG A 366 2.45 -6.47 -9.61
C ARG A 366 2.17 -5.01 -9.91
N GLN A 367 3.07 -4.28 -10.56
CA GLN A 367 3.02 -2.82 -10.61
C GLN A 367 3.16 -2.19 -12.00
N ILE A 368 3.53 -2.96 -13.02
CA ILE A 368 3.73 -2.45 -14.38
C ILE A 368 2.44 -1.77 -14.89
N PRO A 369 2.52 -0.56 -15.45
CA PRO A 369 1.33 0.14 -15.95
C PRO A 369 0.79 -0.37 -17.28
N SER A 370 1.66 -0.92 -18.15
CA SER A 370 1.28 -1.36 -19.49
C SER A 370 2.27 -2.37 -20.07
N LEU A 371 1.75 -3.38 -20.76
CA LEU A 371 2.49 -4.41 -21.49
C LEU A 371 2.36 -4.26 -23.02
N LYS A 372 1.85 -3.11 -23.50
CA LYS A 372 1.67 -2.85 -24.95
C LYS A 372 2.97 -2.81 -25.74
N ASN A 373 4.09 -2.50 -25.08
CA ASN A 373 5.41 -2.35 -25.71
C ASN A 373 6.39 -3.48 -25.33
N GLY A 374 5.89 -4.60 -24.80
CA GLY A 374 6.70 -5.73 -24.36
C GLY A 374 6.69 -5.90 -22.85
N ASN A 375 7.68 -6.63 -22.35
CA ASN A 375 7.82 -6.92 -20.91
C ASN A 375 8.35 -5.72 -20.11
N ASN A 376 8.67 -4.60 -20.74
CA ASN A 376 9.24 -3.44 -20.05
C ASN A 376 8.36 -2.20 -20.23
N ASP A 377 8.33 -1.35 -19.20
CA ASP A 377 7.64 -0.07 -19.27
C ASP A 377 8.40 1.03 -18.53
N LEU A 378 8.33 2.26 -19.07
CA LEU A 378 8.86 3.45 -18.45
C LEU A 378 7.70 4.38 -18.07
N SER A 379 7.54 4.66 -16.78
CA SER A 379 6.54 5.56 -16.24
C SER A 379 7.18 6.84 -15.73
N LEU A 380 6.68 7.99 -16.20
CA LEU A 380 7.01 9.29 -15.64
C LEU A 380 5.80 9.81 -14.87
N TRP A 381 6.04 10.33 -13.68
CA TRP A 381 4.96 10.84 -12.83
C TRP A 381 5.36 12.10 -12.07
N VAL A 382 4.33 12.88 -11.73
CA VAL A 382 4.44 14.09 -10.94
C VAL A 382 3.51 13.96 -9.76
N ALA A 383 4.00 14.30 -8.57
CA ALA A 383 3.27 14.24 -7.32
C ALA A 383 3.29 15.60 -6.64
N TYR A 384 2.13 16.17 -6.35
CA TYR A 384 2.03 17.36 -5.50
C TYR A 384 1.49 17.00 -4.12
N SER A 385 2.29 17.30 -3.10
CA SER A 385 1.98 17.03 -1.72
C SER A 385 1.85 18.28 -0.87
N PHE A 386 0.93 18.27 0.07
CA PHE A 386 0.71 19.31 1.06
C PHE A 386 0.91 18.67 2.42
N ARG A 387 1.81 19.24 3.20
CA ARG A 387 2.10 18.86 4.57
C ARG A 387 1.33 19.81 5.49
N GLN A 388 0.84 19.31 6.62
CA GLN A 388 0.29 20.16 7.67
C GLN A 388 0.83 19.72 9.02
#